data_AF-A0A9N9F948-F1
#
_entry.id   AF-A0A9N9F948-F1
#
_cell.length_a   1.000
_cell.length_b   1.000
_cell.length_c   1.000
_cell.angle_alpha   90.00
_cell.angle_beta   90.00
_cell.angle_gamma   90.00
#
_symmetry.space_group_name_H-M   'P 1'
#
loop_
_entity.id
_entity.type
_entity.pdbx_description
1 polymer ?
#
loop_
_entity_poly.entity_id
_entity_poly.type
_entity_poly.pdbx_seq_one_letter_code
_entity_poly.pdbx_strand_id
1 'polypeptide(L)'
;MASTSILFRNKSNDDAYADTLIYHAKDFAKSTPFALYQDSIPAAKEFYASSSYNDELVSGALWLHRATNDYSYLLKPGNYFNILSLSKQTKILVWDEKLGAVYVLVYNNNQDSMQAPLGKQRLNTTKMDLYDRLLVDLSLLLEACCSAKEKVTTRL
;
A
#
# COMPACT_ATOMS: atom_id res chain seq x y z
N MET A 1 13.31 -0.25 -2.20
CA MET A 1 14.21 -0.84 -1.18
C MET A 1 13.45 -1.69 -0.18
N ALA A 2 12.48 -1.15 0.56
CA ALA A 2 11.71 -1.94 1.54
C ALA A 2 10.97 -3.16 0.94
N SER A 3 10.31 -3.02 -0.21
CA SER A 3 9.70 -4.17 -0.89
C SER A 3 10.71 -5.25 -1.28
N THR A 4 11.86 -4.82 -1.78
CA THR A 4 12.95 -5.69 -2.24
C THR A 4 13.63 -6.43 -1.09
N SER A 5 13.74 -5.83 0.10
CA SER A 5 14.34 -6.52 1.25
C SER A 5 13.55 -7.76 1.66
N ILE A 6 12.21 -7.73 1.51
CA ILE A 6 11.34 -8.89 1.74
C ILE A 6 11.71 -10.03 0.79
N LEU A 7 12.01 -9.72 -0.48
CA LEU A 7 12.44 -10.72 -1.45
C LEU A 7 13.78 -11.34 -1.08
N PHE A 8 14.78 -10.52 -0.75
CA PHE A 8 16.12 -11.01 -0.40
C PHE A 8 16.09 -11.86 0.88
N ARG A 9 15.33 -11.42 1.88
CA ARG A 9 15.10 -12.17 3.12
C ARG A 9 14.41 -13.50 2.88
N ASN A 10 13.30 -13.51 2.13
CA ASN A 10 12.44 -14.70 2.06
C ASN A 10 12.77 -15.66 0.92
N LYS A 11 13.44 -15.20 -0.13
CA LYS A 11 13.68 -15.98 -1.36
C LYS A 11 15.15 -16.16 -1.69
N SER A 12 16.01 -15.24 -1.26
CA SER A 12 17.46 -15.34 -1.50
C SER A 12 18.24 -15.73 -0.25
N ASN A 13 17.59 -15.78 0.93
CA ASN A 13 18.23 -16.01 2.24
C ASN A 13 19.43 -15.08 2.50
N ASP A 14 19.37 -13.84 1.99
CA ASP A 14 20.40 -12.82 2.18
C ASP A 14 19.91 -11.76 3.16
N ASP A 15 19.99 -12.09 4.44
CA ASP A 15 19.52 -11.21 5.52
C ASP A 15 20.36 -9.94 5.65
N ALA A 16 21.67 -10.03 5.44
CA ALA A 16 22.59 -8.90 5.53
C ALA A 16 22.28 -7.84 4.46
N TYR A 17 22.01 -8.28 3.22
CA TYR A 17 21.61 -7.36 2.18
C TYR A 17 20.19 -6.83 2.40
N ALA A 18 19.25 -7.66 2.86
CA ALA A 18 17.92 -7.21 3.23
C ALA A 18 17.96 -6.12 4.32
N ASP A 19 18.83 -6.25 5.32
CA ASP A 19 19.02 -5.22 6.36
C ASP A 19 19.62 -3.94 5.81
N THR A 20 20.57 -4.03 4.87
CA THR A 20 21.13 -2.87 4.17
C THR A 20 20.04 -2.11 3.41
N LEU A 21 19.16 -2.83 2.71
CA LEU A 21 18.03 -2.23 1.99
C LEU A 21 17.03 -1.55 2.94
N ILE A 22 16.75 -2.14 4.10
CA ILE A 22 15.86 -1.56 5.11
C ILE A 22 16.49 -0.33 5.76
N TYR A 23 17.79 -0.36 6.04
CA TYR A 23 18.52 0.78 6.57
C TYR A 23 18.35 2.00 5.67
N HIS A 24 18.64 1.88 4.38
CA HIS A 24 18.50 2.98 3.43
C HIS A 24 17.04 3.42 3.24
N ALA A 25 16.09 2.48 3.25
CA ALA A 25 14.67 2.83 3.17
C ALA A 25 14.21 3.67 4.37
N LYS A 26 14.66 3.33 5.58
CA LYS A 26 14.36 4.09 6.81
C LYS A 26 15.04 5.45 6.83
N ASP A 27 16.26 5.53 6.32
CA ASP A 27 17.01 6.78 6.23
C ASP A 27 16.31 7.78 5.29
N PHE A 28 15.90 7.30 4.11
CA PHE A 28 15.13 8.11 3.16
C PHE A 28 13.80 8.59 3.74
N ALA A 29 13.09 7.74 4.50
CA ALA A 29 11.80 8.11 5.11
C ALA A 29 11.91 9.27 6.14
N LYS A 30 13.10 9.56 6.65
CA LYS A 30 13.35 10.70 7.57
C LYS A 30 13.71 11.99 6.85
N SER A 31 13.97 11.92 5.54
CA SER A 31 14.42 13.06 4.76
C SER A 31 13.29 14.07 4.59
N THR A 32 13.38 15.18 5.32
CA THR A 32 12.44 16.31 5.27
C THR A 32 13.20 17.60 5.00
N PRO A 33 12.59 18.62 4.36
CA PRO A 33 11.20 18.69 3.92
C PRO A 33 10.89 17.84 2.67
N PHE A 34 9.63 17.41 2.53
CA PHE A 34 9.15 16.74 1.32
C PHE A 34 8.85 17.78 0.23
N ALA A 35 9.32 17.50 -0.98
CA ALA A 35 9.11 18.33 -2.15
C ALA A 35 9.06 17.45 -3.40
N LEU A 36 8.58 18.01 -4.51
CA LEU A 36 8.61 17.31 -5.79
C LEU A 36 10.05 17.26 -6.29
N TYR A 37 10.49 16.09 -6.75
CA TYR A 37 11.91 15.89 -7.08
C TYR A 37 12.35 16.78 -8.26
N GLN A 38 11.44 17.11 -9.18
CA GLN A 38 11.74 18.01 -10.30
C GLN A 38 12.09 19.44 -9.86
N ASP A 39 11.77 19.83 -8.62
CA ASP A 39 12.19 21.14 -8.07
C ASP A 39 13.71 21.16 -7.82
N SER A 40 14.30 19.99 -7.52
CA SER A 40 15.75 19.82 -7.38
C SER A 40 16.44 19.46 -8.69
N ILE A 41 15.72 18.84 -9.63
CA ILE A 41 16.23 18.43 -10.95
C ILE A 41 15.31 18.99 -12.05
N PRO A 42 15.44 20.28 -12.40
CA PRO A 42 14.50 20.94 -13.32
C PRO A 42 14.42 20.30 -14.71
N ALA A 43 15.53 19.73 -15.19
CA ALA A 43 15.58 19.05 -16.49
C ALA A 43 14.64 17.83 -16.58
N ALA A 44 14.29 17.21 -15.45
CA ALA A 44 13.38 16.06 -15.43
C ALA A 44 11.91 16.45 -15.64
N LYS A 45 11.57 17.74 -15.46
CA LYS A 45 10.19 18.24 -15.53
C LYS A 45 9.55 18.03 -16.91
N GLU A 46 10.34 18.06 -17.99
CA GLU A 46 9.83 17.87 -19.35
C GLU A 46 9.54 16.40 -19.69
N PHE A 47 10.11 15.46 -18.93
CA PHE A 47 10.03 14.02 -19.24
C PHE A 47 9.22 13.23 -18.22
N TYR A 48 9.48 13.48 -16.94
CA TYR A 48 8.96 12.70 -15.81
C TYR A 48 8.50 13.60 -14.67
N ALA A 49 7.73 14.66 -14.93
CA ALA A 49 7.19 15.49 -13.87
C ALA A 49 6.25 14.70 -12.95
N SER A 50 6.50 14.75 -11.65
CA SER A 50 5.60 14.15 -10.65
C SER A 50 4.44 15.08 -10.33
N SER A 51 3.23 14.52 -10.20
CA SER A 51 2.02 15.30 -9.89
C SER A 51 1.85 15.56 -8.39
N SER A 52 2.34 14.66 -7.55
CA SER A 52 2.23 14.66 -6.09
C SER A 52 3.30 13.75 -5.52
N TYR A 53 3.71 13.98 -4.26
CA TYR A 53 4.57 13.04 -3.52
C TYR A 53 3.78 12.22 -2.47
N ASN A 54 2.50 12.53 -2.25
CA ASN A 54 1.72 11.98 -1.14
C ASN A 54 1.49 10.46 -1.29
N ASP A 55 1.24 9.99 -2.51
CA ASP A 55 1.02 8.58 -2.80
C ASP A 55 2.30 7.76 -2.70
N GLU A 56 3.46 8.33 -3.04
CA GLU A 56 4.77 7.73 -2.76
C GLU A 56 5.02 7.61 -1.27
N LEU A 57 4.72 8.65 -0.48
CA LEU A 57 4.91 8.61 0.98
C LEU A 57 4.04 7.51 1.61
N VAL A 58 2.78 7.43 1.23
CA VAL A 58 1.88 6.38 1.73
C VAL A 58 2.34 4.99 1.27
N SER A 59 2.71 4.83 0.01
CA SER A 59 3.22 3.56 -0.52
C SER A 59 4.51 3.13 0.19
N GLY A 60 5.45 4.06 0.39
CA GLY A 60 6.71 3.82 1.09
C GLY A 60 6.51 3.41 2.55
N ALA A 61 5.59 4.07 3.26
CA ALA A 61 5.24 3.72 4.63
C ALA A 61 4.61 2.32 4.72
N LEU A 62 3.69 1.98 3.82
CA LEU A 62 3.08 0.64 3.77
C LEU A 62 4.09 -0.47 3.49
N TRP A 63 5.05 -0.23 2.60
CA TRP A 63 6.14 -1.18 2.33
C TRP A 63 7.12 -1.29 3.50
N LEU A 64 7.46 -0.19 4.16
CA LEU A 64 8.30 -0.19 5.37
C LEU A 64 7.63 -0.96 6.50
N HIS A 65 6.33 -0.75 6.73
CA HIS A 65 5.55 -1.54 7.67
C HIS A 65 5.67 -3.03 7.33
N ARG A 66 5.36 -3.41 6.09
CA ARG A 66 5.38 -4.81 5.66
C ARG A 66 6.74 -5.48 5.82
N ALA A 67 7.82 -4.73 5.59
CA ALA A 67 9.17 -5.28 5.65
C ALA A 67 9.75 -5.35 7.07
N THR A 68 9.20 -4.60 8.02
CA THR A 68 9.74 -4.46 9.39
C THR A 68 8.77 -4.89 10.48
N ASN A 69 7.50 -5.11 10.15
CA ASN A 69 6.38 -5.26 11.07
C ASN A 69 6.24 -4.10 12.09
N ASP A 70 6.82 -2.94 11.79
CA ASP A 70 6.72 -1.76 12.64
C ASP A 70 5.43 -1.00 12.34
N TYR A 71 4.52 -0.99 13.31
CA TYR A 71 3.20 -0.35 13.20
C TYR A 71 3.26 1.18 13.20
N SER A 72 4.41 1.78 13.54
CA SER A 72 4.56 3.25 13.46
C SER A 72 4.48 3.78 12.02
N TYR A 73 4.72 2.92 11.03
CA TYR A 73 4.55 3.26 9.61
C TYR A 73 3.11 3.09 9.11
N LEU A 74 2.18 2.58 9.92
CA LEU A 74 0.76 2.52 9.55
C LEU A 74 0.01 3.78 10.01
N LEU A 75 -0.64 4.44 9.05
CA LEU A 75 -1.70 5.39 9.34
C LEU A 75 -3.04 4.67 9.50
N LYS A 76 -3.98 5.33 10.20
CA LYS A 76 -5.37 4.88 10.22
C LYS A 76 -5.93 4.93 8.79
N PRO A 77 -6.75 3.96 8.37
CA PRO A 77 -7.29 3.92 7.02
C PRO A 77 -7.92 5.23 6.54
N GLY A 78 -8.77 5.85 7.38
CA GLY A 78 -9.37 7.15 7.08
C GLY A 78 -8.37 8.27 6.76
N ASN A 79 -7.16 8.22 7.32
CA ASN A 79 -6.11 9.18 7.01
C ASN A 79 -5.54 8.94 5.60
N TYR A 80 -5.39 7.69 5.14
CA TYR A 80 -4.99 7.42 3.75
C TYR A 80 -6.02 7.96 2.76
N PHE A 81 -7.31 7.73 3.03
CA PHE A 81 -8.40 8.24 2.18
C PHE A 81 -8.39 9.77 2.09
N ASN A 82 -8.10 10.45 3.20
CA ASN A 82 -8.02 11.91 3.24
C ASN A 82 -6.77 12.44 2.53
N ILE A 83 -5.59 11.87 2.82
CA ILE A 83 -4.30 12.30 2.23
C ILE A 83 -4.31 12.13 0.71
N LEU A 84 -4.85 11.00 0.22
CA LEU A 84 -4.80 10.64 -1.19
C LEU A 84 -6.10 10.94 -1.94
N SER A 85 -7.12 11.47 -1.26
CA SER A 85 -8.46 11.71 -1.81
C SER A 85 -9.04 10.49 -2.55
N LEU A 86 -8.76 9.28 -2.03
CA LEU A 86 -9.02 7.98 -2.70
C LEU A 86 -10.48 7.77 -3.11
N SER A 87 -11.44 8.38 -2.41
CA SER A 87 -12.88 8.24 -2.69
C SER A 87 -13.30 8.81 -4.05
N LYS A 88 -12.43 9.59 -4.72
CA LYS A 88 -12.71 10.24 -6.01
C LYS A 88 -11.68 9.88 -7.10
N GLN A 89 -10.78 8.92 -6.83
CA GLN A 89 -9.66 8.63 -7.71
C GLN A 89 -9.87 7.31 -8.45
N THR A 90 -9.80 7.34 -9.78
CA THR A 90 -9.82 6.15 -10.65
C THR A 90 -8.49 5.95 -11.37
N LYS A 91 -7.42 6.61 -10.89
CA LYS A 91 -6.11 6.55 -11.54
C LYS A 91 -5.52 5.14 -11.43
N ILE A 92 -4.98 4.67 -12.56
CA ILE A 92 -4.30 3.38 -12.66
C ILE A 92 -2.87 3.47 -12.14
N LEU A 93 -2.32 2.33 -11.69
CA LEU A 93 -0.94 2.23 -11.26
C LEU A 93 0.00 2.52 -12.44
N VAL A 94 0.79 3.59 -12.33
CA VAL A 94 1.84 3.96 -13.29
C VAL A 94 3.06 4.46 -12.54
N TRP A 95 4.09 4.89 -13.27
CA TRP A 95 5.32 5.39 -12.65
C TRP A 95 5.08 6.65 -11.79
N ASP A 96 4.11 7.50 -12.12
CA ASP A 96 3.72 8.69 -11.33
C ASP A 96 2.71 8.33 -10.23
N GLU A 97 1.73 7.45 -10.47
CA GLU A 97 0.66 7.16 -9.50
C GLU A 97 0.77 5.80 -8.83
N LYS A 98 0.71 5.80 -7.50
CA LYS A 98 0.88 4.58 -6.67
C LYS A 98 -0.44 4.10 -6.07
N LEU A 99 -1.55 4.76 -6.37
CA LEU A 99 -2.86 4.45 -5.79
C LEU A 99 -3.27 2.99 -5.95
N GLY A 100 -3.13 2.42 -7.15
CA GLY A 100 -3.44 1.01 -7.39
C GLY A 100 -2.68 0.06 -6.48
N ALA A 101 -1.40 0.34 -6.22
CA ALA A 101 -0.59 -0.44 -5.29
C ALA A 101 -1.00 -0.21 -3.83
N VAL A 102 -1.33 1.03 -3.46
CA VAL A 102 -1.79 1.39 -2.10
C VAL A 102 -3.06 0.63 -1.72
N TYR A 103 -4.05 0.51 -2.62
CA TYR A 103 -5.26 -0.27 -2.33
C TYR A 103 -4.95 -1.72 -1.96
N VAL A 104 -4.11 -2.38 -2.75
CA VAL A 104 -3.71 -3.78 -2.52
C VAL A 104 -2.89 -3.92 -1.23
N LEU A 105 -1.97 -2.99 -0.97
CA LEU A 105 -1.12 -3.02 0.22
C LEU A 105 -1.91 -2.77 1.51
N VAL A 106 -2.85 -1.82 1.50
CA VAL A 106 -3.73 -1.58 2.65
C VAL A 106 -4.58 -2.82 2.93
N TYR A 107 -5.15 -3.45 1.90
CA TYR A 107 -5.90 -4.69 2.06
C TYR A 107 -5.05 -5.80 2.68
N ASN A 108 -3.86 -6.06 2.13
CA ASN A 108 -2.97 -7.11 2.63
C ASN A 108 -2.48 -6.85 4.05
N ASN A 109 -2.03 -5.64 4.36
CA ASN A 109 -1.54 -5.30 5.70
C ASN A 109 -2.67 -5.37 6.75
N ASN A 110 -3.92 -5.06 6.38
CA ASN A 110 -5.07 -5.25 7.26
C ASN A 110 -5.34 -6.73 7.52
N GLN A 111 -5.29 -7.59 6.51
CA GLN A 111 -5.43 -9.04 6.68
C GLN A 111 -4.33 -9.61 7.59
N ASP A 112 -3.08 -9.20 7.39
CA ASP A 112 -1.95 -9.62 8.21
C ASP A 112 -2.14 -9.17 9.69
N SER A 113 -2.71 -7.98 9.92
CA SER A 113 -3.02 -7.50 11.28
C SER A 113 -4.14 -8.30 11.97
N MET A 114 -5.06 -8.90 11.21
CA MET A 114 -6.12 -9.77 11.71
C MET A 114 -5.62 -11.20 11.96
N GLN A 115 -4.55 -11.62 11.27
CA GLN A 115 -3.94 -12.96 11.37
C GLN A 115 -2.74 -13.04 12.32
N ALA A 116 -2.13 -11.93 12.70
CA ALA A 116 -1.14 -11.89 13.78
C ALA A 116 -1.75 -12.54 15.05
N PRO A 117 -0.95 -13.25 15.89
CA PRO A 117 -1.47 -13.94 17.07
C PRO A 117 -1.91 -12.92 18.12
N LEU A 118 -3.07 -12.31 17.88
CA LEU A 118 -3.85 -11.59 18.86
C LEU A 118 -4.36 -12.66 19.82
N GLY A 119 -3.61 -12.89 20.89
CA GLY A 119 -4.08 -13.67 22.01
C GLY A 119 -5.42 -13.12 22.46
N LYS A 120 -6.52 -13.80 22.10
CA LYS A 120 -7.89 -13.71 22.63
C LYS A 120 -8.27 -12.39 23.32
N GLN A 121 -7.99 -11.25 22.71
CA GLN A 121 -8.68 -10.01 23.06
C GLN A 121 -9.69 -9.79 21.96
N ARG A 122 -10.93 -10.21 22.24
CA ARG A 122 -12.11 -9.79 21.51
C ARG A 122 -12.05 -8.26 21.42
N LEU A 123 -11.65 -7.74 20.26
CA LEU A 123 -11.91 -6.34 19.93
C LEU A 123 -13.43 -6.19 19.97
N ASN A 124 -13.94 -5.39 20.91
CA ASN A 124 -15.38 -5.18 21.09
C ASN A 124 -16.00 -4.75 19.75
N THR A 125 -16.93 -5.57 19.28
CA THR A 125 -17.54 -5.60 17.95
C THR A 125 -18.54 -4.48 17.71
N THR A 126 -18.24 -3.25 18.14
CA THR A 126 -19.08 -2.06 17.91
C THR A 126 -18.31 -0.91 17.28
N LYS A 127 -16.98 -1.01 17.18
CA LYS A 127 -16.13 -0.01 16.50
C LYS A 127 -15.59 -0.49 15.14
N MET A 128 -15.90 -1.74 14.77
CA MET A 128 -15.44 -2.42 13.56
C MET A 128 -16.52 -2.47 12.45
N ASP A 129 -17.72 -1.94 12.68
CA ASP A 129 -18.88 -2.10 11.78
C ASP A 129 -18.78 -1.33 10.45
N LEU A 130 -17.89 -0.33 10.36
CA LEU A 130 -17.66 0.42 9.12
C LEU A 130 -16.63 -0.26 8.21
N TYR A 131 -15.70 -1.06 8.76
CA TYR A 131 -14.69 -1.77 7.99
C TYR A 131 -15.26 -3.04 7.34
N ASP A 132 -16.16 -3.75 8.01
CA ASP A 132 -16.82 -4.93 7.46
C ASP A 132 -17.78 -4.57 6.31
N ARG A 133 -18.49 -3.43 6.37
CA ARG A 133 -19.39 -3.01 5.27
C ARG A 133 -18.63 -2.72 3.97
N LEU A 134 -17.47 -2.07 4.05
CA LEU A 134 -16.69 -1.74 2.85
C LEU A 134 -16.02 -2.97 2.24
N LEU A 135 -15.62 -3.95 3.07
CA LEU A 135 -15.00 -5.19 2.62
C LEU A 135 -16.03 -6.17 2.03
N VAL A 136 -17.24 -6.24 2.59
CA VAL A 136 -18.35 -7.05 2.02
C VAL A 136 -18.77 -6.52 0.65
N ASP A 137 -18.82 -5.20 0.45
CA ASP A 137 -19.12 -4.61 -0.87
C ASP A 137 -18.02 -4.90 -1.90
N LEU A 138 -16.74 -4.89 -1.50
CA LEU A 138 -15.63 -5.19 -2.41
C LEU A 138 -15.57 -6.68 -2.80
N SER A 139 -15.88 -7.60 -1.87
CA SER A 139 -15.98 -9.04 -2.17
C SER A 139 -17.19 -9.35 -3.06
N LEU A 140 -18.33 -8.70 -2.83
CA LEU A 140 -19.52 -8.84 -3.68
C LEU A 140 -19.28 -8.31 -5.10
N LEU A 141 -18.53 -7.21 -5.25
CA LEU A 141 -18.14 -6.68 -6.56
C LEU A 141 -17.16 -7.60 -7.29
N LEU A 142 -16.22 -8.25 -6.59
CA LEU A 142 -15.31 -9.22 -7.20
C LEU A 142 -16.02 -10.50 -7.64
N GLU A 143 -16.95 -11.02 -6.83
CA GLU A 143 -17.74 -12.22 -7.18
C GLU A 143 -18.69 -11.95 -8.35
N ALA A 144 -19.32 -10.77 -8.40
CA ALA A 144 -20.12 -10.34 -9.54
C ALA A 144 -19.29 -10.21 -10.83
N CYS A 145 -18.04 -9.72 -10.72
CA CYS A 145 -17.13 -9.60 -11.85
C CYS A 145 -16.57 -10.96 -12.32
N CYS A 146 -16.41 -11.92 -11.40
CA CYS A 146 -15.95 -13.28 -11.71
C CYS A 146 -17.06 -14.10 -12.40
N SER A 147 -18.31 -13.99 -11.93
CA SER A 147 -19.47 -14.66 -12.56
C SER A 147 -19.79 -14.12 -13.97
N ALA A 148 -19.50 -12.85 -14.24
CA ALA A 148 -19.67 -12.26 -15.58
C ALA A 148 -18.68 -12.82 -16.62
N LYS A 149 -17.47 -13.24 -16.22
CA LYS A 149 -16.47 -13.83 -17.13
C LYS A 149 -16.89 -15.23 -17.61
N GLU A 150 -17.51 -16.02 -16.75
CA GLU A 150 -17.87 -17.41 -17.05
C GLU A 150 -19.05 -17.53 -18.03
N LYS A 151 -19.98 -16.55 -18.01
CA LYS A 151 -21.13 -16.49 -18.94
C LYS A 151 -20.76 -16.10 -20.38
N VAL A 152 -19.60 -15.50 -20.62
CA VAL A 152 -19.17 -15.10 -21.98
C VAL A 152 -18.47 -16.25 -22.70
N THR A 153 -17.75 -17.12 -21.98
CA THR A 153 -17.05 -18.29 -22.55
C THR A 153 -17.93 -19.50 -22.85
N THR A 154 -19.20 -19.52 -22.42
CA THR A 154 -20.18 -20.60 -22.71
C THR A 154 -21.15 -20.27 -23.85
N ARG A 155 -20.92 -19.15 -24.58
CA ARG A 155 -21.67 -18.77 -25.80
C ARG A 155 -20.75 -18.64 -27.03
N LEU A 156 -19.82 -19.57 -27.18
CA LEU A 156 -19.21 -19.97 -28.46
C LEU A 156 -19.37 -21.48 -28.60
#